data_AF-A0A212CCC4-F1
#
_entry.id   AF-A0A212CCC4-F1
#
_cell.length_a   1.000
_cell.length_b   1.000
_cell.length_c   1.000
_cell.angle_alpha   90.00
_cell.angle_beta   90.00
_cell.angle_gamma   90.00
#
_symmetry.space_group_name_H-M   'P 1'
#
loop_
_entity.id
_entity.type
_entity.pdbx_description
1 polymer ?
#
loop_
_entity_poly.entity_id
_entity_poly.type
_entity_poly.pdbx_seq_one_letter_code
_entity_poly.pdbx_strand_id
1 'polypeptide(L)'
;MCIIGLSILLELQNRPPAVDAVVGQIVPSILFLFLGLKQVCATRQLVNREDHSKADKANIEENEEISSDEEETNVTAQAMQSNNGRGEDEEEDDDDWDEEVLEETALEGFSTPLDLD
;
A
#
# COMPACT_ATOMS: atom_id res chain seq x y z
N MET A 1 0.29 10.25 -6.09
CA MET A 1 0.21 10.76 -7.48
C MET A 1 1.41 10.36 -8.36
N CYS A 2 2.58 10.04 -7.80
CA CYS A 2 3.83 9.88 -8.57
C CYS A 2 3.91 8.65 -9.49
N ILE A 3 3.43 7.47 -9.08
CA ILE A 3 3.54 6.23 -9.87
C ILE A 3 2.74 6.33 -11.17
N ILE A 4 1.53 6.91 -11.12
CA ILE A 4 0.68 7.11 -12.30
C ILE A 4 1.37 8.06 -13.28
N GLY A 5 1.93 9.18 -12.79
CA GLY A 5 2.70 10.10 -13.62
C GLY A 5 3.91 9.46 -14.28
N LEU A 6 4.66 8.62 -13.56
CA LEU A 6 5.78 7.86 -14.11
C LEU A 6 5.31 6.86 -15.18
N SER A 7 4.21 6.16 -14.97
CA SER A 7 3.64 5.25 -15.97
C SER A 7 3.29 5.99 -17.26
N ILE A 8 2.69 7.18 -17.16
CA ILE A 8 2.36 8.02 -18.32
C ILE A 8 3.65 8.48 -19.03
N LEU A 9 4.67 8.92 -18.28
CA LEU A 9 5.97 9.30 -18.85
C LEU A 9 6.66 8.14 -19.56
N LEU A 10 6.45 6.90 -19.09
CA LEU A 10 6.95 5.70 -19.76
C LEU A 10 6.18 5.41 -21.06
N GLU A 11 4.94 5.86 -21.22
CA GLU A 11 4.11 5.57 -22.40
C GLU A 11 4.29 6.59 -23.54
N LEU A 12 4.97 7.71 -23.29
CA LEU A 12 5.24 8.74 -24.29
C LEU A 12 6.12 8.23 -25.45
N GLN A 13 5.74 8.54 -26.69
CA GLN A 13 6.53 8.25 -27.90
C GLN A 13 7.89 8.99 -27.90
N ASN A 14 7.92 10.22 -27.39
CA ASN A 14 9.13 11.02 -27.23
C ASN A 14 9.46 11.16 -25.75
N ARG A 15 10.08 10.13 -25.20
CA ARG A 15 10.40 10.08 -23.77
C ARG A 15 11.49 11.10 -23.41
N PRO A 16 11.33 11.86 -22.31
CA PRO A 16 12.38 12.80 -21.86
C PRO A 16 13.70 12.07 -21.56
N PRO A 17 14.87 12.66 -21.91
CA PRO A 17 16.18 12.02 -21.69
C PRO A 17 16.42 11.63 -20.23
N ALA A 18 15.91 12.43 -19.29
CA ALA A 18 16.00 12.15 -17.86
C ALA A 18 15.29 10.85 -17.48
N VAL A 19 14.12 10.55 -18.07
CA VAL A 19 13.38 9.31 -17.79
C VAL A 19 14.07 8.11 -18.44
N ASP A 20 14.62 8.28 -19.64
CA ASP A 20 15.32 7.21 -20.35
C ASP A 20 16.63 6.81 -19.64
N ALA A 21 17.34 7.77 -19.05
CA ALA A 21 18.56 7.51 -18.27
C ALA A 21 18.32 6.60 -17.05
N VAL A 22 17.11 6.61 -16.47
CA VAL A 22 16.78 5.84 -15.27
C VAL A 22 15.69 4.78 -15.48
N VAL A 23 15.23 4.55 -16.72
CA VAL A 23 14.15 3.59 -17.02
C VAL A 23 14.48 2.19 -16.48
N GLY A 24 15.75 1.78 -16.61
CA GLY A 24 16.24 0.48 -16.14
C GLY A 24 16.09 0.28 -14.63
N GLN A 25 15.96 1.36 -13.85
CA GLN A 25 15.72 1.34 -12.41
C GLN A 25 14.25 1.57 -12.07
N ILE A 26 13.59 2.46 -12.81
CA ILE A 26 12.16 2.78 -12.61
C ILE A 26 11.29 1.55 -12.84
N VAL A 27 11.46 0.86 -13.97
CA VAL A 27 10.55 -0.23 -14.37
C VAL A 27 10.55 -1.38 -13.35
N PRO A 28 11.70 -1.94 -12.93
CA PRO A 28 11.73 -2.99 -11.90
C PRO A 28 11.08 -2.54 -10.59
N SER A 29 11.35 -1.30 -10.16
CA SER A 29 10.83 -0.76 -8.90
C SER A 29 9.30 -0.66 -8.91
N ILE A 30 8.73 -0.16 -10.01
CA ILE A 30 7.28 -0.06 -10.20
C ILE A 30 6.63 -1.46 -10.24
N LEU A 31 7.25 -2.44 -10.91
CA LEU A 31 6.75 -3.81 -10.93
C LEU A 31 6.72 -4.43 -9.53
N PHE A 32 7.80 -4.29 -8.75
CA PHE A 32 7.84 -4.78 -7.37
C PHE A 32 6.78 -4.12 -6.49
N LEU A 33 6.56 -2.82 -6.67
CA LEU A 33 5.54 -2.09 -5.95
C LEU A 33 4.12 -2.62 -6.27
N PHE A 34 3.82 -2.89 -7.55
CA PHE A 34 2.54 -3.51 -7.93
C PHE A 34 2.39 -4.95 -7.44
N LEU A 35 3.46 -5.74 -7.44
CA LEU A 35 3.47 -7.08 -6.88
C LEU A 35 3.17 -7.06 -5.37
N GLY A 36 3.83 -6.16 -4.63
CA GLY A 36 3.58 -5.96 -3.20
C GLY A 36 2.16 -5.46 -2.92
N LEU A 37 1.67 -4.48 -3.68
CA LEU A 37 0.29 -3.99 -3.56
C LEU A 37 -0.73 -5.09 -3.81
N LYS A 38 -0.52 -5.96 -4.81
CA LYS A 38 -1.40 -7.10 -5.08
C LYS A 38 -1.50 -8.03 -3.87
N GLN A 39 -0.38 -8.35 -3.23
CA GLN A 39 -0.36 -9.20 -2.03
C GLN A 39 -1.07 -8.54 -0.85
N VAL A 40 -0.82 -7.26 -0.59
CA VAL A 40 -1.45 -6.51 0.50
C VAL A 40 -2.96 -6.40 0.28
N CYS A 41 -3.39 -6.10 -0.94
CA CYS A 41 -4.82 -6.04 -1.28
C CYS A 41 -5.51 -7.40 -1.09
N ALA A 42 -4.90 -8.49 -1.54
CA ALA A 42 -5.44 -9.84 -1.34
C ALA A 42 -5.55 -10.20 0.14
N THR A 43 -4.52 -9.89 0.93
CA THR A 43 -4.50 -10.14 2.38
C THR A 43 -5.56 -9.30 3.09
N ARG A 44 -5.68 -8.01 2.77
CA ARG A 44 -6.69 -7.13 3.35
C ARG A 44 -8.11 -7.54 2.98
N GLN A 45 -8.31 -8.08 1.78
CA GLN A 45 -9.61 -8.61 1.36
C GLN A 45 -9.99 -9.89 2.13
N LEU A 46 -9.02 -10.77 2.41
CA LEU A 46 -9.23 -11.94 3.28
C LEU A 46 -9.55 -11.53 4.71
N VAL A 47 -8.77 -10.61 5.29
CA VAL A 47 -9.01 -10.08 6.65
C VAL A 47 -10.39 -9.43 6.74
N ASN A 48 -10.72 -8.54 5.81
CA ASN A 48 -12.02 -7.85 5.81
C ASN A 48 -13.19 -8.83 5.61
N ARG A 49 -13.03 -9.87 4.77
CA ARG A 49 -14.02 -10.94 4.61
C ARG A 49 -14.15 -11.81 5.87
N GLU A 50 -13.08 -12.02 6.62
CA GLU A 50 -13.11 -12.77 7.88
C GLU A 50 -13.75 -11.97 9.02
N ASP A 51 -13.53 -10.65 9.07
CA ASP A 51 -14.21 -9.75 10.01
C ASP A 51 -15.73 -9.70 9.75
N HIS A 52 -16.15 -9.69 8.48
CA HIS A 52 -17.57 -9.81 8.11
C HIS A 52 -18.12 -11.22 8.31
N SER A 53 -17.30 -12.26 8.24
CA SER A 53 -17.71 -13.65 8.51
C SER A 53 -17.84 -13.96 10.00
N LYS A 54 -17.11 -13.25 10.88
CA LYS A 54 -17.25 -13.41 12.35
C LYS A 54 -18.55 -12.81 12.91
N ALA A 55 -19.19 -11.90 12.18
CA ALA A 55 -20.51 -11.36 12.55
C ALA A 55 -21.67 -12.34 12.30
N ASP A 56 -21.49 -13.36 11.45
CA ASP A 56 -22.52 -14.36 11.12
C ASP A 56 -22.32 -15.72 11.82
N LYS A 57 -21.31 -15.86 12.69
CA LYS A 57 -20.97 -17.13 13.36
C LYS A 57 -21.52 -17.27 14.79
N ALA A 58 -22.55 -16.50 15.15
CA ALA A 58 -23.30 -16.74 16.38
C ALA A 58 -24.37 -17.86 16.23
N ASN A 59 -24.46 -18.53 15.09
CA ASN A 59 -25.42 -19.61 14.89
C ASN A 59 -24.90 -20.64 13.85
N ILE A 60 -24.03 -21.54 14.27
CA ILE A 60 -24.00 -22.96 13.85
C ILE A 60 -22.88 -23.63 14.64
N GLU A 61 -23.35 -24.32 15.66
CA GLU A 61 -22.69 -25.33 16.47
C GLU A 61 -22.08 -26.43 15.57
N GLU A 62 -20.87 -26.87 15.93
CA GLU A 62 -20.29 -28.19 15.65
C GLU A 62 -20.10 -28.62 14.17
N ASN A 63 -18.90 -28.37 13.63
CA ASN A 63 -18.18 -29.36 12.82
C ASN A 63 -16.69 -28.97 12.72
N GLU A 64 -15.86 -29.48 13.63
CA GLU A 64 -14.40 -29.42 13.49
C GLU A 64 -13.95 -30.50 12.50
N GLU A 65 -13.89 -30.18 11.21
CA GLU A 65 -13.21 -31.04 10.23
C GLU A 65 -11.73 -30.62 10.12
N ILE A 66 -10.90 -31.39 10.81
CA ILE A 66 -9.43 -31.31 10.84
C ILE A 66 -8.85 -31.49 9.42
N SER A 67 -8.08 -30.50 8.94
CA SER A 67 -7.26 -30.67 7.73
C SER A 67 -6.05 -31.54 8.07
N SER A 68 -6.09 -32.80 7.64
CA SER A 68 -5.00 -33.77 7.74
C SER A 68 -3.86 -33.36 6.80
N ASP A 69 -2.79 -32.77 7.34
CA ASP A 69 -1.51 -32.61 6.63
C ASP A 69 -0.48 -33.58 7.24
N GLU A 70 -0.34 -34.72 6.58
CA GLU A 70 0.72 -35.69 6.81
C GLU A 70 1.88 -35.34 5.87
N GLU A 71 2.82 -34.49 6.29
CA GLU A 71 4.15 -34.43 5.67
C GLU A 71 5.27 -34.51 6.72
N GLU A 72 6.03 -35.59 6.60
CA GLU A 72 7.09 -36.08 7.48
C GLU A 72 8.37 -35.24 7.30
N THR A 73 8.78 -34.44 8.30
CA THR A 73 10.16 -33.94 8.39
C THR A 73 10.71 -33.96 9.81
N ASN A 74 11.34 -35.09 10.12
CA ASN A 74 12.50 -35.30 10.99
C ASN A 74 12.70 -34.37 12.21
N VAL A 75 12.31 -34.91 13.37
CA VAL A 75 12.94 -34.79 14.70
C VAL A 75 14.20 -33.91 14.77
N THR A 76 14.11 -32.72 15.36
CA THR A 76 15.14 -32.26 16.31
C THR A 76 14.51 -31.34 17.36
N ALA A 77 14.39 -31.88 18.57
CA ALA A 77 14.01 -31.15 19.77
C ALA A 77 15.14 -30.21 20.23
N GLN A 78 14.81 -28.95 20.54
CA GLN A 78 15.41 -28.04 21.55
C GLN A 78 15.06 -26.60 21.16
N ALA A 79 14.78 -25.63 22.02
CA ALA A 79 14.46 -25.54 23.44
C ALA A 79 14.09 -24.05 23.69
N MET A 80 12.96 -23.84 24.36
CA MET A 80 12.68 -22.85 25.42
C MET A 80 12.99 -21.33 25.30
N GLN A 81 11.99 -20.57 25.81
CA GLN A 81 12.04 -19.25 26.49
C GLN A 81 12.11 -17.99 25.62
N SER A 82 11.04 -17.18 25.53
CA SER A 82 10.46 -16.25 26.54
C SER A 82 11.24 -14.94 26.68
N ASN A 83 10.69 -13.82 26.17
CA ASN A 83 10.54 -12.61 27.01
C ASN A 83 9.51 -11.61 26.45
N ASN A 84 8.63 -11.15 27.34
CA ASN A 84 7.73 -10.01 27.19
C ASN A 84 8.51 -8.67 27.14
N GLY A 85 7.97 -7.70 26.41
CA GLY A 85 8.33 -6.29 26.56
C GLY A 85 7.34 -5.39 25.82
N ARG A 86 6.35 -4.85 26.55
CA ARG A 86 5.33 -3.89 26.11
C ARG A 86 5.59 -2.55 26.82
N GLY A 87 5.37 -1.43 26.13
CA GLY A 87 5.37 -0.05 26.65
C GLY A 87 5.84 0.91 25.55
N GLU A 88 4.94 1.47 24.73
CA GLU A 88 4.03 2.62 24.93
C GLU A 88 4.65 3.92 24.37
N ASP A 89 3.86 4.55 23.49
CA ASP A 89 4.10 5.75 22.68
C ASP A 89 4.30 7.02 23.51
N GLU A 90 4.96 8.03 22.91
CA GLU A 90 4.56 9.45 22.93
C GLU A 90 5.53 10.25 22.03
N GLU A 91 5.16 10.48 20.76
CA GLU A 91 5.81 11.45 19.87
C GLU A 91 4.74 12.53 19.54
N GLU A 92 4.73 13.64 20.30
CA GLU A 92 4.02 14.86 19.94
C GLU A 92 4.99 15.76 19.13
N ASP A 93 4.90 15.70 17.81
CA ASP A 93 5.56 16.64 16.89
C ASP A 93 4.45 17.49 16.25
N ASP A 94 4.08 18.56 16.94
CA ASP A 94 3.08 19.55 16.51
C ASP A 94 3.79 20.58 15.62
N ASP A 95 4.12 20.16 14.39
CA ASP A 95 4.72 21.04 13.37
C ASP A 95 3.64 22.00 12.84
N ASP A 96 3.76 23.23 13.33
CA ASP A 96 3.16 24.49 12.92
C ASP A 96 3.18 24.66 11.38
N TRP A 97 2.12 24.19 10.72
CA TRP A 97 1.85 24.56 9.33
C TRP A 97 1.29 25.98 9.34
N ASP A 98 2.20 26.96 9.40
CA ASP A 98 1.92 28.35 9.10
C ASP A 98 1.05 28.37 7.83
N GLU A 99 -0.17 28.86 7.98
CA GLU A 99 -1.12 29.09 6.90
C GLU A 99 -0.56 30.20 6.00
N GLU A 100 0.42 29.82 5.17
CA GLU A 100 0.81 30.60 4.01
C GLU A 100 -0.44 30.70 3.13
N VAL A 101 -1.11 31.85 3.27
CA VAL A 101 -2.06 32.39 2.31
C VAL A 101 -1.47 32.13 0.93
N LEU A 102 -2.04 31.15 0.22
CA LEU A 102 -1.59 30.74 -1.10
C LEU A 102 -1.58 31.99 -1.99
N GLU A 103 -0.38 32.48 -2.30
CA GLU A 103 -0.20 33.62 -3.19
C GLU A 103 -0.85 33.29 -4.54
N GLU A 104 -1.77 34.14 -5.00
CA GLU A 104 -2.47 33.94 -6.26
C GLU A 104 -1.46 33.68 -7.39
N THR A 105 -1.69 32.61 -8.14
CA THR A 105 -0.80 32.24 -9.23
C THR A 105 -0.99 33.20 -10.39
N ALA A 106 0.10 33.55 -11.08
CA ALA A 106 0.08 34.37 -12.29
C ALA A 106 -0.81 33.82 -13.43
N LEU A 107 -1.39 32.63 -13.27
CA LEU A 107 -2.29 31.99 -14.24
C LEU A 107 -3.76 32.43 -14.15
N GLU A 108 -4.20 33.04 -13.04
CA GLU A 108 -5.62 33.39 -12.85
C GLU A 108 -6.11 34.51 -13.78
N GLY A 109 -5.18 35.31 -14.33
CA GLY A 109 -5.49 36.36 -15.30
C GLY A 109 -5.72 35.89 -16.73
N PHE A 110 -5.59 34.58 -17.02
CA PHE A 110 -5.76 34.06 -18.37
C PHE A 110 -7.15 33.43 -18.55
N SER A 111 -7.99 34.09 -19.35
CA SER A 111 -9.27 33.53 -19.76
C SER A 111 -9.07 32.38 -20.75
N THR A 112 -9.83 31.32 -20.54
CA THR A 112 -9.96 30.24 -21.51
C THR A 112 -10.93 30.65 -22.62
N PRO A 113 -10.86 30.02 -23.81
CA PRO A 113 -11.84 30.25 -24.86
C PRO A 113 -13.29 29.94 -24.47
N LEU A 114 -13.52 29.24 -23.35
CA LEU A 114 -14.84 28.93 -22.79
C LEU A 114 -15.43 30.10 -21.97
N ASP A 115 -14.60 31.05 -21.53
CA ASP A 115 -15.05 32.22 -20.76
C ASP A 115 -15.60 33.35 -21.65
N LEU A 116 -15.61 33.13 -22.98
CA LEU A 116 -16.04 34.09 -24.00
C LEU A 116 -17.51 33.87 -24.46
N ASP A 117 -18.20 32.91 -23.88
CA ASP A 117 -19.61 32.57 -24.17
C ASP A 117 -20.62 33.35 -23.30
#